data_AF-A0A3A8Q3Z9-F1
#
_entry.id   AF-A0A3A8Q3Z9-F1
#
_cell.length_a   1.000
_cell.length_b   1.000
_cell.length_c   1.000
_cell.angle_alpha   90.00
_cell.angle_beta   90.00
_cell.angle_gamma   90.00
#
_symmetry.space_group_name_H-M   'P 1'
#
loop_
_entity.id
_entity.type
_entity.pdbx_description
1 polymer ?
#
loop_
_entity_poly.entity_id
_entity_poly.type
_entity_poly.pdbx_seq_one_letter_code
_entity_poly.pdbx_strand_id
1 'polypeptide(L)'
;MKPPSDQAGEAPRDRLVAGLAQAILEVGYGRLTIADIVRHARVSKRTFYEHFEDKEACLLALYATHSARLLEEVEAAIQHAPPGELRASIGAAVYLSSLQSRPGLVRTLLVEILHVGPKGFALRRRVMRSFAELMRREFASAGTGDALSPALAMALVGGINELILEAVEEDRVDRLSELAGPVAAFVRGLLEARTAAK
;
A
#
# COMPACT_ATOMS: atom_id res chain seq x y z
N MET A 1 35.60 -22.91 -6.68
CA MET A 1 35.43 -21.47 -6.37
C MET A 1 33.94 -21.20 -6.29
N LYS A 2 33.40 -20.98 -5.09
CA LYS A 2 31.96 -20.76 -4.86
C LYS A 2 31.65 -19.29 -5.21
N PRO A 3 30.60 -18.96 -5.98
CA PRO A 3 30.28 -17.58 -6.31
C PRO A 3 29.96 -16.80 -5.02
N PRO A 4 30.29 -15.50 -4.96
CA PRO A 4 30.04 -14.67 -3.80
C PRO A 4 28.53 -14.55 -3.59
N SER A 5 28.08 -14.84 -2.36
CA SER A 5 26.68 -14.72 -1.96
C SER A 5 26.32 -13.24 -1.84
N ASP A 6 25.46 -12.77 -2.73
CA ASP A 6 24.82 -11.45 -2.71
C ASP A 6 23.75 -11.31 -1.59
N GLN A 7 24.11 -11.66 -0.34
CA GLN A 7 23.23 -11.53 0.84
C GLN A 7 23.89 -10.79 2.01
N ALA A 8 24.95 -10.02 1.76
CA ALA A 8 25.55 -9.13 2.75
C ALA A 8 24.94 -7.72 2.61
N GLY A 9 23.94 -7.36 3.42
CA GLY A 9 23.53 -5.94 3.51
C GLY A 9 22.20 -5.59 4.18
N GLU A 10 21.17 -6.43 4.15
CA GLU A 10 19.87 -6.05 4.73
C GLU A 10 19.87 -6.18 6.26
N ALA A 11 19.33 -5.17 6.96
CA ALA A 11 19.17 -5.20 8.40
C ALA A 11 18.26 -6.38 8.82
N PRO A 12 18.52 -7.07 9.95
CA PRO A 12 17.70 -8.21 10.38
C PRO A 12 16.21 -7.88 10.49
N ARG A 13 15.87 -6.63 10.86
CA ARG A 13 14.51 -6.11 10.89
C ARG A 13 13.80 -6.18 9.53
N ASP A 14 14.48 -5.83 8.44
CA ASP A 14 13.88 -5.82 7.09
C ASP A 14 13.67 -7.25 6.59
N ARG A 15 14.61 -8.16 6.87
CA ARG A 15 14.44 -9.59 6.60
C ARG A 15 13.28 -10.19 7.36
N LEU A 16 13.04 -9.77 8.60
CA LEU A 16 11.89 -10.20 9.40
C LEU A 16 10.56 -9.73 8.79
N VAL A 17 10.49 -8.47 8.34
CA VAL A 17 9.32 -7.93 7.63
C VAL A 17 9.07 -8.68 6.31
N ALA A 18 10.11 -8.91 5.52
CA ALA A 18 10.02 -9.72 4.31
C ALA A 18 9.61 -11.17 4.61
N GLY A 19 10.16 -11.76 5.68
CA GLY A 19 9.82 -13.10 6.14
C GLY A 19 8.36 -13.23 6.58
N LEU A 20 7.80 -12.20 7.20
CA LEU A 20 6.37 -12.16 7.52
C LEU A 20 5.52 -12.16 6.24
N ALA A 21 5.89 -11.35 5.24
CA ALA A 21 5.16 -11.33 3.96
C ALA A 21 5.17 -12.72 3.28
N GLN A 22 6.31 -13.42 3.28
CA GLN A 22 6.39 -14.78 2.73
C GLN A 22 5.58 -15.79 3.54
N ALA A 23 5.63 -15.72 4.87
CA ALA A 23 4.84 -16.59 5.74
C ALA A 23 3.32 -16.39 5.53
N ILE A 24 2.87 -15.14 5.35
CA ILE A 24 1.48 -14.82 5.01
C ILE A 24 1.06 -15.51 3.71
N LEU A 25 1.89 -15.43 2.66
CA LEU A 25 1.58 -16.04 1.36
C LEU A 25 1.57 -17.56 1.41
N GLU A 26 2.38 -18.18 2.27
CA GLU A 26 2.47 -19.64 2.39
C GLU A 26 1.34 -20.26 3.21
N VAL A 27 1.08 -19.72 4.41
CA VAL A 27 0.15 -20.36 5.38
C VAL A 27 -1.03 -19.49 5.80
N GLY A 28 -1.04 -18.20 5.45
CA GLY A 28 -2.04 -17.22 5.85
C GLY A 28 -1.77 -16.61 7.24
N TYR A 29 -2.19 -15.35 7.45
CA TYR A 29 -1.91 -14.61 8.69
C TYR A 29 -2.49 -15.25 9.96
N GLY A 30 -3.74 -15.72 9.91
CA GLY A 30 -4.40 -16.33 11.06
C GLY A 30 -3.71 -17.59 11.59
N ARG A 31 -3.00 -18.34 10.73
CA ARG A 31 -2.34 -19.60 11.11
C ARG A 31 -0.83 -19.46 11.33
N LEU A 32 -0.19 -18.39 10.84
CA LEU A 32 1.26 -18.28 10.91
C LEU A 32 1.78 -18.15 12.34
N THR A 33 2.97 -18.69 12.55
CA THR A 33 3.73 -18.63 13.80
C THR A 33 4.99 -17.79 13.63
N ILE A 34 5.60 -17.36 14.74
CA ILE A 34 6.92 -16.71 14.71
C ILE A 34 7.98 -17.65 14.10
N ALA A 35 7.82 -18.97 14.23
CA ALA A 35 8.73 -19.94 13.61
C ALA A 35 8.69 -19.86 12.07
N ASP A 36 7.51 -19.63 11.48
CA ASP A 36 7.36 -19.46 10.04
C ASP A 36 8.05 -18.18 9.55
N ILE A 37 7.87 -17.08 10.30
CA ILE A 37 8.50 -15.78 9.98
C ILE A 37 10.03 -15.92 9.99
N VAL A 38 10.61 -16.46 11.07
CA VAL A 38 12.06 -16.51 11.22
C VAL A 38 12.72 -17.53 10.29
N ARG A 39 11.98 -18.58 9.89
CA ARG A 39 12.41 -19.52 8.84
C ARG A 39 12.60 -18.80 7.51
N HIS A 40 11.64 -17.98 7.09
CA HIS A 40 11.74 -17.19 5.86
C HIS A 40 12.79 -16.09 5.97
N ALA A 41 12.87 -15.41 7.13
CA ALA A 41 13.83 -14.35 7.38
C ALA A 41 15.28 -14.83 7.56
N ARG A 42 15.48 -16.15 7.73
CA ARG A 42 16.77 -16.80 8.02
C ARG A 42 17.46 -16.20 9.25
N VAL A 43 16.68 -15.98 10.31
CA VAL A 43 17.16 -15.47 11.61
C VAL A 43 16.63 -16.34 12.76
N SER A 44 17.06 -16.06 13.99
CA SER A 44 16.58 -16.80 15.16
C SER A 44 15.29 -16.19 15.74
N LYS A 45 14.53 -16.97 16.53
CA LYS A 45 13.42 -16.42 17.34
C LYS A 45 13.89 -15.35 18.32
N ARG A 46 15.10 -15.48 18.86
CA ARG A 46 15.71 -14.44 19.70
C ARG A 46 15.83 -13.12 18.93
N THR A 47 16.34 -13.17 17.70
CA THR A 47 16.45 -12.00 16.82
C THR A 47 15.08 -11.39 16.47
N PHE A 48 14.02 -12.20 16.37
CA PHE A 48 12.66 -11.66 16.23
C PHE A 48 12.30 -10.78 17.44
N TYR A 49 12.44 -11.30 18.65
CA TYR A 49 12.09 -10.57 19.88
C TYR A 49 13.01 -9.40 20.20
N GLU A 50 14.22 -9.35 19.63
CA GLU A 50 15.09 -8.17 19.66
C GLU A 50 14.53 -6.99 18.83
N HIS A 51 13.65 -7.25 17.86
CA HIS A 51 13.10 -6.23 16.95
C HIS A 51 11.59 -6.01 17.07
N PHE A 52 10.82 -7.02 17.46
CA PHE A 52 9.37 -6.99 17.53
C PHE A 52 8.88 -7.69 18.79
N GLU A 53 7.95 -7.03 19.50
CA GLU A 53 7.30 -7.60 20.68
C GLU A 53 6.48 -8.85 20.33
N ASP A 54 5.75 -8.80 19.21
CA ASP A 54 4.86 -9.85 18.75
C ASP A 54 4.64 -9.81 17.21
N LYS A 55 3.74 -10.67 16.73
CA LYS A 55 3.35 -10.74 15.32
C LYS A 55 2.68 -9.46 14.82
N GLU A 56 1.91 -8.78 15.67
CA GLU A 56 1.18 -7.57 15.29
C GLU A 56 2.14 -6.39 15.10
N ALA A 57 3.14 -6.24 15.97
CA ALA A 57 4.21 -5.26 15.81
C ALA A 57 4.98 -5.46 14.49
N CYS A 58 5.21 -6.72 14.10
CA CYS A 58 5.79 -7.06 12.81
C CYS A 58 4.84 -6.76 11.63
N LEU A 59 3.54 -7.03 11.78
CA LEU A 59 2.50 -6.68 10.79
C LEU A 59 2.40 -5.17 10.56
N LEU A 60 2.44 -4.37 11.64
CA LEU A 60 2.45 -2.90 11.55
C LEU A 60 3.67 -2.41 10.75
N ALA A 61 4.84 -3.00 10.98
CA ALA A 61 6.04 -2.67 10.21
C ALA A 61 5.91 -3.06 8.73
N LEU A 62 5.35 -4.25 8.44
CA LEU A 62 5.07 -4.68 7.08
C LEU A 62 4.09 -3.75 6.37
N TYR A 63 3.00 -3.36 7.03
CA TYR A 63 2.03 -2.42 6.50
C TYR A 63 2.67 -1.07 6.16
N ALA A 64 3.48 -0.53 7.07
CA ALA A 64 4.18 0.74 6.87
C ALA A 64 5.17 0.67 5.69
N THR A 65 6.03 -0.35 5.66
CA THR A 65 7.05 -0.52 4.61
C THR A 65 6.40 -0.78 3.25
N HIS A 66 5.37 -1.63 3.18
CA HIS A 66 4.68 -1.91 1.93
C HIS A 66 3.96 -0.67 1.39
N SER A 67 3.26 0.07 2.26
CA SER A 67 2.54 1.27 1.86
C SER A 67 3.46 2.40 1.41
N ALA A 68 4.61 2.56 2.07
CA ALA A 68 5.62 3.55 1.66
C ALA A 68 6.19 3.24 0.28
N ARG A 69 6.55 1.98 0.03
CA ARG A 69 7.03 1.53 -1.29
C ARG A 69 5.98 1.72 -2.38
N LEU A 70 4.72 1.40 -2.09
CA LEU A 70 3.61 1.60 -3.03
C LEU A 70 3.42 3.08 -3.37
N LEU A 71 3.54 3.96 -2.37
CA LEU A 71 3.49 5.41 -2.59
C LEU A 71 4.64 5.89 -3.48
N GLU A 72 5.87 5.45 -3.18
CA GLU A 72 7.07 5.76 -3.98
C GLU A 72 6.95 5.26 -5.44
N GLU A 73 6.44 4.05 -5.64
CA GLU A 73 6.19 3.48 -6.97
C GLU A 73 5.21 4.33 -7.78
N VAL A 74 4.12 4.79 -7.16
CA VAL A 74 3.14 5.68 -7.82
C VAL A 74 3.76 7.04 -8.10
N GLU A 75 4.46 7.65 -7.13
CA GLU A 75 5.13 8.95 -7.31
C GLU A 75 6.14 8.91 -8.47
N ALA A 76 6.98 7.87 -8.51
CA ALA A 76 7.96 7.68 -9.59
C ALA A 76 7.31 7.48 -10.96
N ALA A 77 6.17 6.79 -11.02
CA ALA A 77 5.46 6.57 -12.29
C ALA A 77 4.84 7.85 -12.86
N ILE A 78 4.37 8.75 -11.99
CA ILE A 78 3.65 9.96 -12.41
C ILE A 78 4.56 11.18 -12.61
N GLN A 79 5.79 11.16 -12.08
CA GLN A 79 6.67 12.34 -12.03
C GLN A 79 6.99 12.96 -13.40
N HIS A 80 7.03 12.16 -14.47
CA HIS A 80 7.35 12.63 -15.83
C HIS A 80 6.11 12.82 -16.72
N ALA A 81 4.92 12.41 -16.27
CA ALA A 81 3.69 12.61 -17.03
C ALA A 81 3.19 14.05 -16.86
N PRO A 82 2.58 14.69 -17.87
CA PRO A 82 1.98 16.02 -17.72
C PRO A 82 0.81 15.98 -16.71
N PRO A 83 0.61 17.01 -15.87
CA PRO A 83 -0.52 17.06 -14.95
C PRO A 83 -1.87 16.87 -15.65
N GLY A 84 -2.84 16.26 -14.97
CA GLY A 84 -4.19 16.05 -15.47
C GLY A 84 -4.53 14.58 -15.72
N GLU A 85 -5.38 14.33 -16.71
CA GLU A 85 -6.04 13.03 -16.93
C GLU A 85 -5.06 11.88 -17.19
N LEU A 86 -4.06 12.09 -18.04
CA LEU A 86 -3.07 11.06 -18.36
C LEU A 86 -2.30 10.62 -17.10
N ARG A 87 -1.88 11.60 -16.29
CA ARG A 87 -1.15 11.34 -15.04
C ARG A 87 -2.03 10.60 -14.02
N ALA A 88 -3.30 10.99 -13.87
CA ALA A 88 -4.26 10.28 -13.03
C ALA A 88 -4.44 8.81 -13.47
N SER A 89 -4.50 8.58 -14.78
CA SER A 89 -4.65 7.24 -15.36
C SER A 89 -3.41 6.36 -15.11
N ILE A 90 -2.21 6.93 -15.29
CA ILE A 90 -0.94 6.24 -14.99
C ILE A 90 -0.86 5.88 -13.50
N GLY A 91 -1.15 6.84 -12.62
CA GLY A 91 -1.12 6.62 -11.17
C GLY A 91 -2.08 5.52 -10.72
N ALA A 92 -3.32 5.53 -11.23
CA ALA A 92 -4.32 4.50 -10.94
C ALA A 92 -3.86 3.12 -11.43
N ALA A 93 -3.35 3.02 -12.65
CA ALA A 93 -2.87 1.76 -13.23
C ALA A 93 -1.68 1.17 -12.43
N VAL A 94 -0.70 2.00 -12.07
CA VAL A 94 0.47 1.54 -11.28
C VAL A 94 0.06 1.13 -9.87
N TYR A 95 -0.79 1.91 -9.22
CA TYR A 95 -1.29 1.60 -7.88
C TYR A 95 -2.00 0.23 -7.84
N LEU A 96 -2.95 0.01 -8.75
CA LEU A 96 -3.75 -1.22 -8.77
C LEU A 96 -2.97 -2.43 -9.24
N SER A 97 -2.09 -2.29 -10.24
CA SER A 97 -1.24 -3.38 -10.71
C SER A 97 -0.20 -3.81 -9.66
N SER A 98 0.35 -2.87 -8.90
CA SER A 98 1.25 -3.18 -7.78
C SER A 98 0.54 -3.98 -6.69
N LEU A 99 -0.69 -3.58 -6.32
CA LEU A 99 -1.52 -4.36 -5.39
C LEU A 99 -1.85 -5.77 -5.95
N GLN A 100 -2.28 -5.85 -7.20
CA GLN A 100 -2.62 -7.12 -7.87
C GLN A 100 -1.45 -8.10 -7.90
N SER A 101 -0.20 -7.62 -7.94
CA SER A 101 0.98 -8.48 -7.98
C SER A 101 1.15 -9.37 -6.72
N ARG A 102 0.48 -9.04 -5.61
CA ARG A 102 0.57 -9.75 -4.33
C ARG A 102 -0.80 -9.89 -3.64
N PRO A 103 -1.76 -10.63 -4.22
CA PRO A 103 -3.16 -10.59 -3.79
C PRO A 103 -3.36 -11.11 -2.36
N GLY A 104 -2.66 -12.17 -1.96
CA GLY A 104 -2.71 -12.69 -0.59
C GLY A 104 -2.18 -11.70 0.46
N LEU A 105 -1.22 -10.86 0.08
CA LEU A 105 -0.69 -9.81 0.94
C LEU A 105 -1.69 -8.65 1.06
N VAL A 106 -2.32 -8.24 -0.05
CA VAL A 106 -3.33 -7.17 -0.06
C VAL A 106 -4.50 -7.49 0.86
N ARG A 107 -5.08 -8.70 0.73
CA ARG A 107 -6.17 -9.17 1.61
C ARG A 107 -5.79 -9.03 3.09
N THR A 108 -4.59 -9.49 3.43
CA THR A 108 -4.07 -9.43 4.81
C THR A 108 -3.90 -7.99 5.29
N LEU A 109 -3.24 -7.14 4.50
CA LEU A 109 -2.93 -5.76 4.91
C LEU A 109 -4.16 -4.86 5.00
N LEU A 110 -5.23 -5.14 4.25
CA LEU A 110 -6.47 -4.38 4.32
C LEU A 110 -7.38 -4.80 5.49
N VAL A 111 -7.41 -6.09 5.81
CA VAL A 111 -8.33 -6.65 6.81
C VAL A 111 -7.67 -6.76 8.19
N GLU A 112 -6.49 -7.37 8.28
CA GLU A 112 -5.86 -7.67 9.57
C GLU A 112 -5.39 -6.40 10.29
N ILE A 113 -5.04 -5.34 9.55
CA ILE A 113 -4.64 -4.07 10.15
C ILE A 113 -5.75 -3.45 11.03
N LEU A 114 -7.01 -3.75 10.71
CA LEU A 114 -8.18 -3.27 11.47
C LEU A 114 -8.37 -4.08 12.77
N HIS A 115 -7.88 -5.31 12.81
CA HIS A 115 -7.99 -6.21 13.97
C HIS A 115 -6.89 -5.97 15.02
N VAL A 116 -5.78 -5.30 14.67
CA VAL A 116 -4.71 -4.87 15.60
C VAL A 116 -5.21 -3.84 16.64
N GLY A 117 -6.37 -3.21 16.40
CA GLY A 117 -6.96 -2.23 17.32
C GLY A 117 -6.38 -0.81 17.16
N PRO A 118 -6.27 -0.01 18.25
CA PRO A 118 -5.95 1.42 18.17
C PRO A 118 -4.66 1.75 17.42
N LYS A 119 -3.61 0.93 17.58
CA LYS A 119 -2.32 1.10 16.88
C LYS A 119 -2.48 0.89 15.37
N GLY A 120 -3.25 -0.12 14.97
CA GLY A 120 -3.56 -0.42 13.56
C GLY A 120 -4.36 0.72 12.91
N PHE A 121 -5.42 1.21 13.57
CA PHE A 121 -6.20 2.34 13.07
C PHE A 121 -5.36 3.62 12.90
N ALA A 122 -4.50 3.93 13.88
CA ALA A 122 -3.64 5.10 13.82
C ALA A 122 -2.65 5.01 12.66
N LEU A 123 -2.03 3.83 12.44
CA LEU A 123 -1.10 3.61 11.34
C LEU A 123 -1.80 3.68 9.99
N ARG A 124 -2.93 2.97 9.83
CA ARG A 124 -3.75 3.02 8.61
C ARG A 124 -4.13 4.45 8.27
N ARG A 125 -4.60 5.23 9.26
CA ARG A 125 -4.94 6.64 9.05
C ARG A 125 -3.73 7.48 8.63
N ARG A 126 -2.55 7.23 9.20
CA ARG A 126 -1.31 7.92 8.80
C ARG A 126 -0.96 7.60 7.35
N VAL A 127 -1.03 6.34 6.94
CA VAL A 127 -0.77 5.92 5.55
C VAL A 127 -1.77 6.54 4.59
N MET A 128 -3.07 6.47 4.88
CA MET A 128 -4.09 7.10 4.03
C MET A 128 -3.88 8.61 3.89
N ARG A 129 -3.38 9.29 4.93
CA ARG A 129 -3.02 10.71 4.84
C ARG A 129 -1.84 10.95 3.90
N SER A 130 -0.86 10.06 3.83
CA SER A 130 0.26 10.18 2.88
C SER A 130 -0.23 10.08 1.43
N PHE A 131 -1.11 9.13 1.11
CA PHE A 131 -1.76 9.05 -0.20
C PHE A 131 -2.65 10.26 -0.49
N ALA A 132 -3.39 10.75 0.52
CA ALA A 132 -4.22 11.94 0.37
C ALA A 132 -3.38 13.19 0.08
N GLU A 133 -2.20 13.31 0.69
CA GLU A 133 -1.28 14.42 0.42
C GLU A 133 -0.70 14.35 -0.99
N LEU A 134 -0.40 13.15 -1.49
CA LEU A 134 -0.07 12.98 -2.91
C LEU A 134 -1.21 13.51 -3.80
N MET A 135 -2.44 13.07 -3.57
CA MET A 135 -3.60 13.56 -4.33
C MET A 135 -3.75 15.09 -4.25
N ARG A 136 -3.52 15.69 -3.09
CA ARG A 136 -3.57 17.16 -2.94
C ARG A 136 -2.54 17.87 -3.81
N ARG A 137 -1.29 17.38 -3.85
CA ARG A 137 -0.22 17.93 -4.68
C ARG A 137 -0.54 17.79 -6.17
N GLU A 138 -1.05 16.61 -6.56
CA GLU A 138 -1.42 16.36 -7.96
C GLU A 138 -2.53 17.30 -8.44
N PHE A 139 -3.59 17.47 -7.65
CA PHE A 139 -4.67 18.40 -7.99
C PHE A 139 -4.20 19.86 -8.04
N ALA A 140 -3.33 20.29 -7.11
CA ALA A 140 -2.75 21.62 -7.16
C ALA A 140 -1.93 21.86 -8.45
N SER A 141 -1.20 20.84 -8.91
CA SER A 141 -0.38 20.91 -10.13
C SER A 141 -1.18 20.90 -11.43
N ALA A 142 -2.41 20.40 -11.42
CA ALA A 142 -3.27 20.24 -12.59
C ALA A 142 -3.96 21.55 -13.05
N GLY A 143 -3.59 22.71 -12.50
CA GLY A 143 -4.14 24.00 -12.91
C GLY A 143 -5.56 24.29 -12.38
N THR A 144 -6.12 23.43 -11.51
CA THR A 144 -7.42 23.67 -10.86
C THR A 144 -7.38 24.83 -9.85
N GLY A 145 -6.20 25.43 -9.63
CA GLY A 145 -5.92 26.63 -8.81
C GLY A 145 -6.07 26.50 -7.30
N ASP A 146 -6.65 25.41 -6.80
CA ASP A 146 -6.62 25.06 -5.38
C ASP A 146 -6.37 23.56 -5.20
N ALA A 147 -5.54 23.19 -4.22
CA ALA A 147 -5.45 21.81 -3.75
C ALA A 147 -6.82 21.29 -3.29
N LEU A 148 -7.05 19.97 -3.30
CA LEU A 148 -8.22 19.39 -2.64
C LEU A 148 -8.21 19.77 -1.16
N SER A 149 -9.36 19.95 -0.51
CA SER A 149 -9.38 20.06 0.95
C SER A 149 -8.88 18.75 1.58
N PRO A 150 -8.33 18.75 2.81
CA PRO A 150 -7.88 17.52 3.45
C PRO A 150 -8.98 16.46 3.54
N ALA A 151 -10.23 16.88 3.76
CA ALA A 151 -11.40 16.01 3.82
C ALA A 151 -11.72 15.38 2.46
N LEU A 152 -11.70 16.16 1.37
CA LEU A 152 -11.97 15.64 0.02
C LEU A 152 -10.87 14.67 -0.45
N ALA A 153 -9.60 14.99 -0.18
CA ALA A 153 -8.50 14.08 -0.51
C ALA A 153 -8.60 12.76 0.27
N MET A 154 -8.95 12.83 1.56
CA MET A 154 -9.21 11.63 2.37
C MET A 154 -10.43 10.84 1.85
N ALA A 155 -11.49 11.51 1.42
CA ALA A 155 -12.68 10.87 0.85
C ALA A 155 -12.36 10.15 -0.47
N LEU A 156 -11.56 10.77 -1.35
CA LEU A 156 -11.08 10.15 -2.59
C LEU A 156 -10.27 8.87 -2.30
N VAL A 157 -9.28 8.95 -1.40
CA VAL A 157 -8.49 7.78 -0.98
C VAL A 157 -9.37 6.72 -0.33
N GLY A 158 -10.34 7.13 0.50
CA GLY A 158 -11.31 6.24 1.12
C GLY A 158 -12.16 5.49 0.10
N GLY A 159 -12.69 6.19 -0.91
CA GLY A 159 -13.50 5.59 -1.97
C GLY A 159 -12.71 4.59 -2.81
N ILE A 160 -11.45 4.90 -3.16
CA ILE A 160 -10.57 3.95 -3.86
C ILE A 160 -10.31 2.71 -2.99
N ASN A 161 -10.03 2.90 -1.69
CA ASN A 161 -9.83 1.81 -0.77
C ASN A 161 -11.09 0.93 -0.63
N GLU A 162 -12.29 1.53 -0.68
CA GLU A 162 -13.55 0.79 -0.63
C GLU A 162 -13.74 -0.10 -1.85
N LEU A 163 -13.47 0.39 -3.06
CA LEU A 163 -13.50 -0.43 -4.28
C LEU A 163 -12.55 -1.63 -4.21
N ILE A 164 -11.39 -1.46 -3.56
CA ILE A 164 -10.44 -2.55 -3.35
C ILE A 164 -10.95 -3.52 -2.28
N LEU A 165 -11.58 -3.03 -1.21
CA LEU A 165 -12.20 -3.89 -0.19
C LEU A 165 -13.32 -4.74 -0.79
N GLU A 166 -14.20 -4.14 -1.60
CA GLU A 166 -15.25 -4.86 -2.34
C GLU A 166 -14.63 -5.96 -3.22
N ALA A 167 -13.57 -5.65 -3.97
CA ALA A 167 -12.85 -6.66 -4.75
C ALA A 167 -12.20 -7.77 -3.89
N VAL A 168 -11.77 -7.47 -2.66
CA VAL A 168 -11.27 -8.47 -1.71
C VAL A 168 -12.39 -9.38 -1.19
N GLU A 169 -13.56 -8.82 -0.91
CA GLU A 169 -14.75 -9.56 -0.47
C GLU A 169 -15.26 -10.51 -1.55
N GLU A 170 -15.22 -10.08 -2.81
CA GLU A 170 -15.62 -10.87 -3.98
C GLU A 170 -14.53 -11.82 -4.50
N ASP A 171 -13.38 -11.92 -3.82
CA ASP A 171 -12.23 -12.73 -4.23
C ASP A 171 -11.71 -12.40 -5.65
N ARG A 172 -11.69 -11.11 -6.00
CA ARG A 172 -11.23 -10.56 -7.28
C ARG A 172 -9.94 -9.74 -7.17
N VAL A 173 -9.11 -10.01 -6.17
CA VAL A 173 -7.85 -9.27 -5.93
C VAL A 173 -6.84 -9.48 -7.07
N ASP A 174 -6.93 -10.60 -7.77
CA ASP A 174 -6.16 -10.92 -8.98
C ASP A 174 -6.59 -10.08 -10.20
N ARG A 175 -7.66 -9.30 -10.09
CA ARG A 175 -8.24 -8.45 -11.15
C ARG A 175 -8.35 -6.97 -10.76
N LEU A 176 -7.63 -6.51 -9.73
CA LEU A 176 -7.67 -5.10 -9.31
C LEU A 176 -7.35 -4.11 -10.44
N SER A 177 -6.57 -4.51 -11.45
CA SER A 177 -6.29 -3.69 -12.64
C SER A 177 -7.56 -3.24 -13.37
N GLU A 178 -8.66 -4.01 -13.30
CA GLU A 178 -9.95 -3.65 -13.90
C GLU A 178 -10.54 -2.38 -13.28
N LEU A 179 -10.16 -2.04 -12.03
CA LEU A 179 -10.57 -0.82 -11.35
C LEU A 179 -9.83 0.43 -11.85
N ALA A 180 -8.82 0.30 -12.72
CA ALA A 180 -8.02 1.46 -13.15
C ALA A 180 -8.86 2.49 -13.91
N GLY A 181 -9.77 2.03 -14.78
CA GLY A 181 -10.71 2.89 -15.48
C GLY A 181 -11.65 3.65 -14.52
N PRO A 182 -12.41 2.96 -13.66
CA PRO A 182 -13.25 3.59 -12.63
C PRO A 182 -12.49 4.56 -11.71
N VAL A 183 -11.30 4.18 -11.22
CA VAL A 183 -10.49 5.03 -10.34
C VAL A 183 -10.00 6.27 -11.08
N ALA A 184 -9.48 6.13 -12.30
CA ALA A 184 -9.08 7.28 -13.12
C ALA A 184 -10.26 8.21 -13.44
N ALA A 185 -11.43 7.64 -13.73
CA ALA A 185 -12.66 8.39 -13.95
C ALA A 185 -13.12 9.16 -12.71
N PHE A 186 -12.99 8.57 -11.52
CA PHE A 186 -13.32 9.24 -10.27
C PHE A 186 -12.40 10.43 -10.00
N VAL A 187 -11.09 10.26 -10.22
CA VAL A 187 -10.10 11.35 -10.11
C VAL A 187 -10.39 12.45 -11.14
N ARG A 188 -10.66 12.07 -12.39
CA ARG A 188 -10.98 13.01 -13.48
C ARG A 188 -12.26 13.80 -13.21
N GLY A 189 -13.34 13.15 -12.76
CA GLY A 189 -14.60 13.85 -12.45
C GLY A 189 -14.41 14.92 -11.38
N LEU A 190 -13.55 14.67 -10.39
CA LEU A 190 -13.18 15.68 -9.39
C LEU A 190 -12.33 16.81 -9.98
N LEU A 191 -11.47 16.54 -10.96
CA LEU A 191 -10.70 17.58 -11.66
C LEU A 191 -11.63 18.49 -12.48
N GLU A 192 -12.53 17.89 -13.28
CA GLU A 192 -13.48 18.61 -14.14
C GLU A 192 -14.43 19.49 -13.34
N ALA A 193 -15.02 18.95 -12.26
CA ALA A 193 -15.94 19.71 -11.40
C ALA A 193 -15.30 20.97 -10.80
N ARG A 194 -13.98 20.96 -10.60
CA ARG A 194 -13.25 22.09 -10.02
C ARG A 194 -12.75 23.09 -11.06
N THR A 195 -12.52 22.65 -12.28
CA THR A 195 -12.25 23.54 -13.40
C THR A 195 -13.53 24.29 -13.80
N ALA A 196 -14.69 23.63 -13.76
CA ALA A 196 -15.99 24.23 -14.11
C ALA A 196 -16.56 25.18 -13.04
N ALA A 197 -16.09 25.09 -11.80
CA ALA A 197 -16.52 25.97 -10.70
C ALA A 197 -15.81 27.34 -10.68
N LYS A 198 -14.98 27.64 -11.68
CA LYS A 198 -14.31 28.92 -11.89
C LYS A 198 -14.94 29.68 -13.05
#